data_AF-A0A0F9KM24-F1
#
_entry.id   AF-A0A0F9KM24-F1
#
_cell.length_a   1.000
_cell.length_b   1.000
_cell.length_c   1.000
_cell.angle_alpha   90.00
_cell.angle_beta   90.00
_cell.angle_gamma   90.00
#
_symmetry.space_group_name_H-M   'P 1'
#
loop_
_entity.id
_entity.type
_entity.pdbx_description
1 polymer ?
#
loop_
_entity_poly.entity_id
_entity_poly.type
_entity_poly.pdbx_seq_one_letter_code
_entity_poly.pdbx_strand_id
1 'polypeptide(L)'
;MKERIEGRKNFPTDEVDPENFLSDNEIRRLLKEKNDIKFTNNDFSTLFNCVHCGECETEPERFLLKQKYIADGNTFEEINEMLENFKKYRSPYL
;
A
#
# COMPACT_ATOMS: atom_id res chain seq x y z
N MET A 1 21.93 -4.84 -1.20
CA MET A 1 21.08 -5.72 -2.02
C MET A 1 21.61 -5.67 -3.45
N LYS A 2 21.75 -6.80 -4.15
CA LYS A 2 22.17 -6.77 -5.56
C LYS A 2 21.01 -6.23 -6.41
N GLU A 3 21.30 -5.45 -7.44
CA GLU A 3 20.28 -4.98 -8.38
C GLU A 3 19.58 -6.18 -9.03
N ARG A 4 18.24 -6.18 -9.02
CA ARG A 4 17.42 -7.21 -9.68
C ARG A 4 17.53 -7.10 -11.21
N ILE A 5 17.56 -5.87 -11.70
CA ILE A 5 17.79 -5.50 -13.10
C ILE A 5 18.89 -4.44 -13.08
N GLU A 6 19.95 -4.67 -13.85
CA GLU A 6 21.11 -3.77 -13.91
C GLU A 6 20.68 -2.34 -14.27
N GLY A 7 21.13 -1.37 -13.47
CA GLY A 7 20.82 0.05 -13.64
C GLY A 7 19.44 0.48 -13.13
N ARG A 8 18.69 -0.40 -12.43
CA ARG A 8 17.37 -0.10 -11.87
C ARG A 8 17.33 -0.32 -10.36
N LYS A 9 16.48 0.46 -9.68
CA LYS A 9 16.17 0.23 -8.27
C LYS A 9 15.42 -1.09 -8.10
N ASN A 10 15.63 -1.76 -6.97
CA ASN A 10 14.96 -3.04 -6.69
C ASN A 10 13.46 -2.89 -6.46
N PHE A 11 13.04 -1.78 -5.85
CA PHE A 11 11.64 -1.47 -5.64
C PHE A 11 11.11 -0.65 -6.82
N PRO A 12 10.19 -1.19 -7.66
CA PRO A 12 9.70 -0.46 -8.82
C PRO A 12 9.09 0.89 -8.45
N THR A 13 8.41 0.95 -7.31
CA THR A 13 7.74 2.14 -6.80
C THR A 13 8.71 3.23 -6.34
N ASP A 14 9.85 2.87 -5.77
CA ASP A 14 10.93 3.83 -5.46
C ASP A 14 11.56 4.43 -6.73
N GLU A 15 11.38 3.78 -7.89
CA GLU A 15 11.81 4.29 -9.19
C GLU A 15 10.75 5.20 -9.83
N VAL A 16 9.48 4.76 -9.87
CA VAL A 16 8.42 5.47 -10.62
C VAL A 16 7.64 6.50 -9.81
N ASP A 17 7.54 6.34 -8.49
CA ASP A 17 6.76 7.19 -7.59
C ASP A 17 7.44 7.30 -6.21
N PRO A 18 8.66 7.88 -6.15
CA PRO A 18 9.45 7.94 -4.92
C PRO A 18 8.80 8.80 -3.82
N GLU A 19 7.92 9.74 -4.17
CA GLU A 19 7.25 10.62 -3.21
C GLU A 19 6.26 9.85 -2.31
N ASN A 20 5.67 8.76 -2.83
CA ASN A 20 4.74 7.90 -2.10
C ASN A 20 5.38 6.58 -1.65
N PHE A 21 6.69 6.40 -1.89
CA PHE A 21 7.39 5.20 -1.49
C PHE A 21 7.65 5.17 0.02
N LEU A 22 7.19 4.11 0.68
CA LEU A 22 7.55 3.82 2.07
C LEU A 22 8.69 2.82 2.14
N SER A 23 9.79 3.20 2.76
CA SER A 23 10.88 2.28 3.11
C SER A 23 10.45 1.30 4.21
N ASP A 24 11.17 0.18 4.34
CA ASP A 24 10.88 -0.82 5.39
C ASP A 24 10.96 -0.26 6.81
N ASN A 25 11.82 0.74 7.04
CA ASN A 25 11.93 1.41 8.33
C ASN A 25 10.70 2.26 8.64
N GLU A 26 10.16 2.95 7.63
CA GLU A 26 8.93 3.74 7.79
C GLU A 26 7.72 2.85 8.03
N ILE A 27 7.62 1.71 7.32
CA ILE A 27 6.57 0.72 7.57
C ILE A 27 6.62 0.22 9.02
N ARG A 28 7.81 -0.17 9.50
CA ARG A 28 7.98 -0.65 10.88
C ARG A 28 7.67 0.44 11.91
N ARG A 29 8.01 1.70 11.63
CA ARG A 29 7.65 2.85 12.48
C ARG A 29 6.13 3.03 12.54
N LEU A 30 5.47 3.14 11.38
CA LEU A 30 4.02 3.31 11.29
C LEU A 30 3.26 2.17 11.98
N LEU A 31 3.77 0.93 11.89
CA LEU A 31 3.14 -0.20 12.55
C LEU A 31 3.25 -0.15 14.08
N LYS A 32 4.37 0.33 14.62
CA LYS A 32 4.54 0.55 16.07
C LYS A 32 3.60 1.62 16.58
N GLU A 33 3.42 2.68 15.82
CA GLU A 33 2.60 3.85 16.17
C GLU A 33 1.13 3.71 15.73
N LYS A 34 0.75 2.56 15.14
CA LYS A 34 -0.54 2.39 14.46
C LYS A 34 -1.76 2.63 15.35
N ASN A 35 -1.64 2.48 16.67
CA ASN A 35 -2.75 2.71 17.59
C ASN A 35 -2.87 4.19 18.01
N ASP A 36 -1.82 4.98 17.78
CA ASP A 36 -1.71 6.38 18.18
C ASP A 36 -1.92 7.34 16.99
N ILE A 37 -1.80 6.83 15.76
CA ILE A 37 -2.06 7.57 14.52
C ILE A 37 -3.45 7.25 13.95
N LYS A 38 -4.04 8.22 13.25
CA LYS A 38 -5.24 8.02 12.43
C LYS A 38 -4.93 8.42 10.99
N PHE A 39 -5.11 7.49 10.06
CA PHE A 39 -4.94 7.77 8.64
C PHE A 39 -6.10 8.59 8.08
N THR A 40 -5.81 9.33 7.03
CA THR A 40 -6.72 10.17 6.27
C THR A 40 -6.74 9.72 4.81
N ASN A 41 -7.73 10.17 4.03
CA ASN A 41 -7.79 9.83 2.59
C ASN A 41 -6.53 10.22 1.80
N ASN A 42 -5.77 11.22 2.26
CA ASN A 42 -4.53 11.64 1.60
C ASN A 42 -3.41 10.60 1.73
N ASP A 43 -3.48 9.70 2.71
CA ASP A 43 -2.49 8.65 2.92
C ASP A 43 -2.65 7.47 1.94
N PHE A 44 -3.73 7.47 1.13
CA PHE A 44 -4.03 6.41 0.19
C PHE A 44 -2.86 6.12 -0.76
N SER A 45 -2.37 7.16 -1.47
CA SER A 45 -1.33 7.04 -2.48
C SER A 45 -0.05 6.41 -1.91
N THR A 46 0.26 6.70 -0.65
CA THR A 46 1.42 6.18 0.07
C THR A 46 1.20 4.75 0.58
N LEU A 47 0.07 4.47 1.25
CA LEU A 47 -0.22 3.16 1.84
C LEU A 47 -0.53 2.08 0.79
N PHE A 48 -1.13 2.47 -0.34
CA PHE A 48 -1.49 1.57 -1.44
C PHE A 48 -0.47 1.57 -2.58
N ASN A 49 0.67 2.26 -2.43
CA ASN A 49 1.73 2.32 -3.43
C ASN A 49 2.38 0.95 -3.71
N CYS A 50 2.40 0.04 -2.74
CA CYS A 50 3.09 -1.25 -2.86
C CYS A 50 2.49 -2.12 -3.98
N VAL A 51 3.31 -2.47 -4.97
CA VAL A 51 2.98 -3.35 -6.11
C VAL A 51 3.25 -4.84 -5.85
N HIS A 52 3.54 -5.23 -4.61
CA HIS A 52 3.77 -6.63 -4.19
C HIS A 52 4.84 -7.35 -5.04
N CYS A 53 6.00 -6.69 -5.19
CA CYS A 53 7.09 -7.18 -6.03
C CYS A 53 7.92 -8.32 -5.39
N GLY A 54 7.70 -8.65 -4.11
CA GLY A 54 8.43 -9.71 -3.40
C GLY A 54 9.85 -9.33 -2.93
N GLU A 55 10.26 -8.08 -3.08
CA GLU A 55 11.63 -7.64 -2.76
C GLU A 55 11.79 -7.13 -1.31
N CYS A 56 10.72 -6.81 -0.60
CA CYS A 56 10.80 -6.28 0.77
C CYS A 56 10.36 -7.30 1.81
N GLU A 57 10.93 -7.23 3.01
CA GLU A 57 10.54 -8.10 4.13
C GLU A 57 9.26 -7.63 4.83
N THR A 58 8.77 -6.43 4.48
CA THR A 58 7.65 -5.76 5.15
C THR A 58 6.30 -5.92 4.43
N GLU A 59 6.21 -6.85 3.47
CA GLU A 59 4.95 -7.08 2.73
C GLU A 59 3.76 -7.38 3.66
N PRO A 60 3.86 -8.28 4.66
CA PRO A 60 2.77 -8.52 5.61
C PRO A 60 2.36 -7.26 6.39
N GLU A 61 3.33 -6.47 6.85
CA GLU A 61 3.10 -5.25 7.63
C GLU A 61 2.39 -4.18 6.80
N ARG A 62 2.72 -4.05 5.51
CA ARG A 62 2.01 -3.16 4.58
C ARG A 62 0.52 -3.52 4.50
N PHE A 63 0.16 -4.80 4.50
CA PHE A 63 -1.26 -5.20 4.55
C PHE A 63 -1.95 -4.77 5.84
N LEU A 64 -1.27 -4.85 6.99
CA LEU A 64 -1.84 -4.41 8.27
C LEU A 64 -2.11 -2.89 8.29
N LEU A 65 -1.23 -2.09 7.67
CA LEU A 65 -1.46 -0.65 7.53
C LEU A 65 -2.63 -0.34 6.60
N LYS A 66 -2.78 -1.07 5.48
CA LYS A 66 -3.95 -0.97 4.59
C LYS A 66 -5.25 -1.32 5.32
N GLN A 67 -5.26 -2.38 6.15
CA GLN A 67 -6.42 -2.73 6.97
C GLN A 67 -6.76 -1.63 7.96
N LYS A 68 -5.75 -1.05 8.63
CA LYS A 68 -5.97 0.08 9.52
C LYS A 68 -6.56 1.29 8.80
N TYR A 69 -6.07 1.64 7.61
CA TYR A 69 -6.60 2.75 6.81
C TYR A 69 -8.12 2.63 6.60
N ILE A 70 -8.58 1.42 6.26
CA ILE A 70 -10.02 1.13 6.12
C ILE A 70 -10.74 1.20 7.47
N ALA A 71 -10.14 0.66 8.54
CA ALA A 71 -10.71 0.70 9.89
C ALA A 71 -10.84 2.13 10.46
N ASP A 72 -9.97 3.05 10.04
CA ASP A 72 -10.03 4.48 10.40
C ASP A 72 -11.20 5.22 9.70
N GLY A 73 -11.93 4.53 8.80
CA GLY A 73 -13.11 5.03 8.09
C GLY A 73 -12.82 5.63 6.72
N ASN A 74 -11.59 5.47 6.21
CA ASN A 74 -11.20 6.02 4.93
C ASN A 74 -11.76 5.21 3.76
N THR A 75 -11.99 5.89 2.64
CA THR A 75 -12.48 5.30 1.39
C THR A 75 -11.57 5.75 0.25
N PHE A 76 -11.69 5.12 -0.91
CA PHE A 76 -11.06 5.58 -2.15
C PHE A 76 -12.12 5.54 -3.25
N GLU A 77 -11.96 6.37 -4.27
CA GLU A 77 -13.01 6.66 -5.26
C GLU A 77 -13.51 5.38 -5.93
N GLU A 78 -12.60 4.43 -6.17
CA GLU A 78 -12.85 3.16 -6.82
C GLU A 78 -13.40 2.07 -5.89
N ILE A 79 -13.40 2.26 -4.55
CA ILE A 79 -13.80 1.18 -3.61
C ILE A 79 -15.26 0.80 -3.78
N ASN A 80 -16.13 1.79 -4.04
CA ASN A 80 -17.55 1.55 -4.23
C ASN A 80 -17.81 0.83 -5.55
N GLU A 81 -17.08 1.19 -6.60
CA GLU A 81 -17.15 0.51 -7.90
C GLU A 81 -16.65 -0.94 -7.79
N MET A 82 -15.51 -1.18 -7.12
CA MET A 82 -15.00 -2.52 -6.88
C MET A 82 -15.98 -3.37 -6.07
N LEU A 83 -16.64 -2.78 -5.07
CA LEU A 83 -17.66 -3.46 -4.27
C LEU A 83 -18.91 -3.80 -5.10
N GLU A 84 -19.38 -2.88 -5.95
CA GLU A 84 -20.48 -3.09 -6.89
C GLU A 84 -20.14 -4.22 -7.87
N ASN A 85 -18.95 -4.17 -8.48
CA ASN A 85 -18.45 -5.21 -9.38
C ASN A 85 -18.38 -6.57 -8.68
N PHE A 86 -17.87 -6.59 -7.45
CA PHE A 86 -17.76 -7.83 -6.70
C PHE A 86 -19.13 -8.43 -6.37
N LYS A 87 -20.11 -7.60 -6.00
CA LYS A 87 -21.50 -8.03 -5.78
C LYS A 87 -22.14 -8.60 -7.04
N LYS A 88 -21.89 -7.98 -8.20
CA LYS A 88 -22.53 -8.32 -9.47
C LYS A 88 -21.85 -9.47 -10.21
N TYR A 89 -20.52 -9.51 -10.21
CA TYR A 89 -19.72 -10.39 -11.06
C TYR A 89 -18.79 -11.33 -10.28
N ARG A 90 -18.77 -11.25 -8.93
CA ARG A 90 -17.81 -11.97 -8.08
C ARG A 90 -16.34 -11.65 -8.42
N SER A 91 -16.09 -10.46 -8.97
CA SER A 91 -14.78 -9.92 -9.33
C SER A 91 -14.74 -8.44 -8.99
N PRO A 92 -13.64 -7.90 -8.43
CA PRO A 92 -13.51 -6.45 -8.23
C PRO A 92 -13.33 -5.70 -9.57
N TYR A 93 -13.00 -6.41 -10.64
CA TYR A 93 -12.83 -5.90 -12.00
C TYR A 93 -14.01 -6.30 -12.90
N LEU A 94 -14.35 -5.42 -13.84
CA LEU A 94 -15.27 -5.68 -14.95
C LEU A 94 -14.67 -6.62 -16.00
#